data_AF-A0A397H2B7-F1
#
_entry.id   AF-A0A397H2B7-F1
#
_cell.length_a   1.000
_cell.length_b   1.000
_cell.length_c   1.000
_cell.angle_alpha   90.00
_cell.angle_beta   90.00
_cell.angle_gamma   90.00
#
_symmetry.space_group_name_H-M   'P 1'
#
loop_
_entity.id
_entity.type
_entity.pdbx_description
1 polymer ?
#
loop_
_entity_poly.entity_id
_entity_poly.type
_entity_poly.pdbx_seq_one_letter_code
_entity_poly.pdbx_strand_id
1 'polypeptide(L)'
;MRLQDAWFAVATAFTFAQADRGPYFQSSRFEHGDFGQWPTEFYRSTGLMGPILNYVEFNPQCKDGQYTLISPRGMAVRDPGPMIIDQDGHLVWTKQYGQTYNVNVYTYKGQDYLTFWVGNDGIVGHGDGTYYMLDSAYQEAYMVRGANGLPADLHEFHITGDETAIFTVYDIIPADLRSAGGPEKGWVWDGTFQEVDIETGQLLFQWRASEHFNFTDGYRGREGNGDSEDRPWDFFHINSVDKDAKGNFLVSSRYMSCLTYIDGRTGEIIWRLGGKHNDFQDLSHGAATNFTWQHHARFRENGTAITVFDNASRGEGAPRLTSRGLYLDIDTAQMTVQVRHEYWNPHPISSQSQGSVQILDSGNVLVGYGFNAAWTEYSIDGDVLCHVHFGPESAFGAGNIISYRVFKHAWTGLPRTNPDIALYGYEAAVSWNGATEVATWVLQGSDTPRDDNESDNGSGPVSDDESIAFLSAVPKSGFETTIPIPAHTTQDYLRVLGLNATGHILGATAWLRWDPASEEVLIGPGDSDDDASPIDVRALLFFAVGFFSAVVLAVCAWFVRRRFAARAAGRAADQERRGWKPIDDFNGDERDLSDGEVEGVEFSLLGNQRLTSHSASRRDLDDDD
;
A
#
# COMPACT_ATOMS: atom_id res chain seq x y z
N MET A 1 -60.38 -37.59 23.15
CA MET A 1 -60.68 -36.18 22.82
C MET A 1 -59.78 -35.31 23.68
N ARG A 2 -59.13 -34.30 23.07
CA ARG A 2 -58.08 -33.39 23.56
C ARG A 2 -56.63 -33.88 23.38
N LEU A 3 -56.10 -33.58 22.19
CA LEU A 3 -54.68 -33.35 21.95
C LEU A 3 -54.26 -32.01 22.57
N GLN A 4 -53.04 -31.97 23.08
CA GLN A 4 -52.32 -30.77 23.49
C GLN A 4 -51.51 -30.27 22.29
N ASP A 5 -51.73 -29.03 21.87
CA ASP A 5 -50.92 -28.34 20.88
C ASP A 5 -49.75 -27.63 21.58
N ALA A 6 -48.54 -28.13 21.36
CA ALA A 6 -47.30 -27.43 21.66
C ALA A 6 -46.75 -26.87 20.34
N TRP A 7 -46.83 -25.55 20.18
CA TRP A 7 -46.15 -24.83 19.12
C TRP A 7 -44.66 -24.73 19.45
N PHE A 8 -43.84 -25.54 18.79
CA PHE A 8 -42.38 -25.34 18.76
C PHE A 8 -42.07 -24.33 17.65
N ALA A 9 -41.74 -23.10 18.03
CA ALA A 9 -40.99 -22.20 17.16
C ALA A 9 -39.53 -22.69 17.12
N VAL A 10 -39.13 -23.34 16.03
CA VAL A 10 -37.73 -23.63 15.76
C VAL A 10 -37.11 -22.33 15.25
N ALA A 11 -36.45 -21.60 16.15
CA ALA A 11 -35.49 -20.59 15.75
C ALA A 11 -34.25 -21.33 15.27
N THR A 12 -34.12 -21.50 13.95
CA THR A 12 -32.86 -21.91 13.32
C THR A 12 -31.88 -20.76 13.46
N ALA A 13 -31.08 -20.79 14.53
CA ALA A 13 -29.84 -20.04 14.60
C ALA A 13 -28.90 -20.67 13.56
N PHE A 14 -28.87 -20.12 12.35
CA PHE A 14 -27.77 -20.35 11.44
C PHE A 14 -26.54 -19.74 12.10
N THR A 15 -25.71 -20.57 12.71
CA THR A 15 -24.30 -20.22 12.94
C THR A 15 -23.67 -20.16 11.56
N PHE A 16 -23.73 -18.99 10.93
CA PHE A 16 -22.91 -18.70 9.77
C PHE A 16 -21.46 -18.83 10.25
N ALA A 17 -20.75 -19.85 9.78
CA ALA A 17 -19.30 -19.78 9.75
C ALA A 17 -18.98 -18.53 8.93
N GLN A 18 -18.47 -17.48 9.59
CA GLN A 18 -18.08 -16.26 8.91
C GLN A 18 -17.03 -16.63 7.86
N ALA A 19 -17.37 -16.38 6.60
CA ALA A 19 -16.49 -16.61 5.46
C ALA A 19 -15.30 -15.66 5.51
N ASP A 20 -15.59 -14.40 5.82
CA ASP A 20 -14.64 -13.39 6.27
C ASP A 20 -14.84 -13.11 7.76
N ARG A 21 -13.75 -13.02 8.53
CA ARG A 21 -13.71 -12.51 9.91
C ARG A 21 -14.20 -11.07 9.96
N GLY A 22 -13.87 -10.28 8.94
CA GLY A 22 -14.20 -8.86 8.88
C GLY A 22 -13.39 -8.02 9.86
N PRO A 23 -13.72 -6.73 9.99
CA PRO A 23 -12.94 -5.81 10.80
C PRO A 23 -13.21 -5.98 12.29
N TYR A 24 -12.25 -5.52 13.10
CA TYR A 24 -12.47 -5.27 14.51
C TYR A 24 -13.12 -3.90 14.73
N PHE A 25 -13.78 -3.75 15.87
CA PHE A 25 -14.34 -2.47 16.32
C PHE A 25 -13.79 -2.16 17.70
N GLN A 26 -13.11 -1.02 17.84
CA GLN A 26 -12.55 -0.54 19.11
C GLN A 26 -11.67 -1.58 19.82
N SER A 27 -10.93 -2.39 19.05
CA SER A 27 -10.14 -3.48 19.62
C SER A 27 -8.82 -2.98 20.20
N SER A 28 -8.74 -2.89 21.52
CA SER A 28 -7.48 -2.56 22.19
C SER A 28 -6.37 -3.58 21.89
N ARG A 29 -6.71 -4.86 21.70
CA ARG A 29 -5.73 -5.90 21.33
C ARG A 29 -5.12 -5.64 19.97
N PHE A 30 -5.93 -5.16 19.02
CA PHE A 30 -5.42 -4.70 17.73
C PHE A 30 -4.44 -3.55 17.93
N GLU A 31 -4.82 -2.50 18.66
CA GLU A 31 -3.97 -1.32 18.85
C GLU A 31 -2.64 -1.60 19.58
N HIS A 32 -2.61 -2.58 20.48
CA HIS A 32 -1.38 -3.01 21.15
C HIS A 32 -0.48 -3.90 20.26
N GLY A 33 -0.98 -4.39 19.11
CA GLY A 33 -0.23 -5.28 18.21
C GLY A 33 -0.30 -6.76 18.58
N ASP A 34 -1.27 -7.20 19.39
CA ASP A 34 -1.44 -8.61 19.79
C ASP A 34 -1.65 -9.54 18.58
N PHE A 35 -2.15 -9.00 17.46
CA PHE A 35 -2.39 -9.70 16.21
C PHE A 35 -1.23 -9.58 15.21
N GLY A 36 -0.09 -9.05 15.65
CA GLY A 36 1.03 -8.70 14.79
C GLY A 36 0.93 -7.27 14.25
N GLN A 37 1.98 -6.83 13.55
CA GLN A 37 2.00 -5.49 12.97
C GLN A 37 1.05 -5.38 11.77
N TRP A 38 0.98 -6.40 10.91
CA TRP A 38 0.10 -6.45 9.74
C TRP A 38 -1.00 -7.50 9.92
N PRO A 39 -2.07 -7.18 10.68
CA PRO A 39 -3.23 -8.06 10.80
C PRO A 39 -3.81 -8.39 9.43
N THR A 40 -3.83 -9.68 9.12
CA THR A 40 -4.20 -10.21 7.80
C THR A 40 -5.23 -11.31 7.92
N GLU A 41 -6.09 -11.36 6.92
CA GLU A 41 -7.10 -12.39 6.71
C GLU A 41 -6.65 -13.31 5.57
N PHE A 42 -6.87 -14.61 5.76
CA PHE A 42 -6.60 -15.66 4.79
C PHE A 42 -7.92 -16.29 4.36
N TYR A 43 -8.03 -16.60 3.08
CA TYR A 43 -9.22 -17.17 2.47
C TYR A 43 -9.05 -18.68 2.23
N ARG A 44 -10.16 -19.41 2.13
CA ARG A 44 -10.15 -20.86 1.87
C ARG A 44 -10.05 -21.17 0.37
N SER A 45 -10.72 -20.38 -0.45
CA SER A 45 -10.84 -20.55 -1.90
C SER A 45 -9.60 -20.11 -2.67
N THR A 46 -8.85 -19.14 -2.14
CA THR A 46 -7.73 -18.51 -2.84
C THR A 46 -6.51 -18.31 -1.94
N GLY A 47 -5.33 -18.17 -2.55
CA GLY A 47 -4.07 -17.89 -1.85
C GLY A 47 -3.86 -16.42 -1.46
N LEU A 48 -4.79 -15.54 -1.85
CA LEU A 48 -4.72 -14.11 -1.55
C LEU A 48 -4.86 -13.84 -0.05
N MET A 49 -4.37 -12.68 0.37
CA MET A 49 -4.51 -12.18 1.73
C MET A 49 -5.15 -10.79 1.71
N GLY A 50 -6.13 -10.60 2.59
CA GLY A 50 -6.77 -9.31 2.82
C GLY A 50 -6.24 -8.63 4.08
N PRO A 51 -6.36 -7.30 4.19
CA PRO A 51 -6.11 -6.60 5.45
C PRO A 51 -7.26 -6.89 6.44
N ILE A 52 -6.93 -6.99 7.73
CA ILE A 52 -7.93 -6.84 8.79
C ILE A 52 -7.82 -5.44 9.34
N LEU A 53 -8.94 -4.71 9.33
CA LEU A 53 -9.01 -3.34 9.82
C LEU A 53 -9.47 -3.30 11.29
N ASN A 54 -9.22 -2.18 11.96
CA ASN A 54 -9.88 -1.82 13.20
C ASN A 54 -10.58 -0.46 13.04
N TYR A 55 -11.91 -0.46 13.18
CA TYR A 55 -12.71 0.75 13.25
C TYR A 55 -12.68 1.25 14.70
N VAL A 56 -11.84 2.26 14.94
CA VAL A 56 -11.76 2.96 16.23
C VAL A 56 -13.02 3.80 16.44
N GLU A 57 -13.48 4.46 15.37
CA GLU A 57 -14.77 5.12 15.29
C GLU A 57 -15.50 4.69 14.03
N PHE A 58 -16.82 4.53 14.13
CA PHE A 58 -17.67 4.12 13.01
C PHE A 58 -19.01 4.85 13.04
N ASN A 59 -19.38 5.39 11.89
CA ASN A 59 -20.68 5.98 11.62
C ASN A 59 -21.19 5.45 10.26
N PRO A 60 -22.46 5.00 10.15
CA PRO A 60 -23.03 4.58 8.88
C PRO A 60 -22.93 5.61 7.74
N GLN A 61 -22.72 6.89 8.04
CA GLN A 61 -22.50 7.93 7.02
C GLN A 61 -21.24 7.72 6.18
N CYS A 62 -20.29 6.87 6.62
CA CYS A 62 -19.13 6.49 5.80
C CYS A 62 -19.47 5.42 4.75
N LYS A 63 -20.67 4.83 4.79
CA LYS A 63 -21.14 3.84 3.81
C LYS A 63 -21.83 4.54 2.64
N ASP A 64 -21.02 5.16 1.80
CA ASP A 64 -21.44 5.89 0.60
C ASP A 64 -21.44 5.03 -0.68
N GLY A 65 -21.17 3.72 -0.55
CA GLY A 65 -21.09 2.79 -1.68
C GLY A 65 -19.78 2.87 -2.47
N GLN A 66 -18.83 3.69 -2.05
CA GLN A 66 -17.50 3.77 -2.67
C GLN A 66 -16.51 2.79 -2.01
N TYR A 67 -15.44 2.49 -2.72
CA TYR A 67 -14.35 1.62 -2.24
C TYR A 67 -13.20 2.45 -1.70
N THR A 68 -12.54 1.96 -0.65
CA THR A 68 -11.30 2.54 -0.13
C THR A 68 -10.11 1.91 -0.85
N LEU A 69 -9.18 2.75 -1.29
CA LEU A 69 -7.98 2.35 -2.03
C LEU A 69 -6.74 2.65 -1.19
N ILE A 70 -5.92 1.62 -0.98
CA ILE A 70 -4.65 1.72 -0.24
C ILE A 70 -3.56 0.93 -0.96
N SER A 71 -2.31 1.35 -0.79
CA SER A 71 -1.12 0.61 -1.23
C SER A 71 -0.29 0.25 -0.01
N PRO A 72 -0.64 -0.84 0.73
CA PRO A 72 0.09 -1.23 1.92
C PRO A 72 1.52 -1.60 1.56
N ARG A 73 2.47 -0.99 2.26
CA ARG A 73 3.90 -1.18 2.07
C ARG A 73 4.65 -1.14 3.40
N GLY A 74 5.92 -1.53 3.35
CA GLY A 74 6.82 -1.59 4.50
C GLY A 74 7.20 -3.03 4.88
N MET A 75 8.18 -3.18 5.77
CA MET A 75 8.83 -4.47 6.06
C MET A 75 7.92 -5.52 6.70
N ALA A 76 6.80 -5.10 7.30
CA ALA A 76 5.82 -6.04 7.87
C ALA A 76 4.75 -6.48 6.87
N VAL A 77 4.64 -5.81 5.72
CA VAL A 77 3.68 -6.16 4.67
C VAL A 77 4.25 -7.29 3.81
N ARG A 78 3.66 -8.49 3.93
CA ARG A 78 4.18 -9.71 3.31
C ARG A 78 4.05 -9.71 1.78
N ASP A 79 2.87 -9.35 1.28
CA ASP A 79 2.54 -9.34 -0.15
C ASP A 79 2.08 -7.92 -0.55
N PRO A 80 3.00 -6.97 -0.74
CA PRO A 80 2.66 -5.60 -1.12
C PRO A 80 2.03 -5.53 -2.51
N GLY A 81 1.07 -4.62 -2.66
CA GLY A 81 0.33 -4.39 -3.88
C GLY A 81 -0.77 -3.35 -3.68
N PRO A 82 -1.33 -2.80 -4.77
CA PRO A 82 -2.51 -1.95 -4.69
C PRO A 82 -3.71 -2.78 -4.22
N MET A 83 -4.49 -2.23 -3.31
CA MET A 83 -5.66 -2.89 -2.74
C MET A 83 -6.92 -2.02 -2.87
N ILE A 84 -8.03 -2.68 -3.18
CA ILE A 84 -9.39 -2.13 -3.11
C ILE A 84 -10.09 -2.82 -1.95
N ILE A 85 -10.74 -2.02 -1.09
CA ILE A 85 -11.45 -2.46 0.11
C ILE A 85 -12.88 -1.93 0.05
N ASP A 86 -13.86 -2.76 0.39
CA ASP A 86 -15.24 -2.33 0.47
C ASP A 86 -15.54 -1.48 1.74
N GLN A 87 -16.73 -0.91 1.77
CA GLN A 87 -17.22 -0.08 2.88
C GLN A 87 -17.43 -0.83 4.20
N ASP A 88 -17.32 -2.16 4.19
CA ASP A 88 -17.39 -3.03 5.36
C ASP A 88 -15.98 -3.47 5.83
N GLY A 89 -14.93 -3.07 5.11
CA GLY A 89 -13.54 -3.37 5.44
C GLY A 89 -13.03 -4.70 4.89
N HIS A 90 -13.73 -5.30 3.93
CA HIS A 90 -13.29 -6.54 3.27
C HIS A 90 -12.48 -6.24 2.02
N LEU A 91 -11.54 -7.13 1.69
CA LEU A 91 -10.83 -7.09 0.42
C LEU A 91 -11.85 -7.14 -0.75
N VAL A 92 -11.57 -6.40 -1.80
CA VAL A 92 -12.27 -6.51 -3.09
C VAL A 92 -11.31 -6.96 -4.16
N TRP A 93 -10.14 -6.34 -4.20
CA TRP A 93 -9.12 -6.67 -5.18
C TRP A 93 -7.72 -6.40 -4.63
N THR A 94 -6.78 -7.28 -4.96
CA THR A 94 -5.34 -7.02 -4.86
C THR A 94 -4.59 -7.76 -5.95
N LYS A 95 -3.42 -7.25 -6.34
CA LYS A 95 -2.47 -7.94 -7.20
C LYS A 95 -1.05 -7.64 -6.73
N GLN A 96 -0.19 -8.65 -6.75
CA GLN A 96 1.20 -8.51 -6.34
C GLN A 96 1.99 -7.76 -7.41
N TYR A 97 2.16 -6.46 -7.20
CA TYR A 97 3.05 -5.58 -7.99
C TYR A 97 4.32 -5.20 -7.21
N GLY A 98 4.52 -5.76 -6.01
CA GLY A 98 5.55 -5.31 -5.09
C GLY A 98 5.17 -3.98 -4.44
N GLN A 99 6.16 -3.17 -4.08
CA GLN A 99 5.91 -1.88 -3.44
C GLN A 99 5.22 -0.93 -4.43
N THR A 100 3.96 -0.59 -4.14
CA THR A 100 3.18 0.31 -4.98
C THR A 100 2.83 1.59 -4.22
N TYR A 101 2.57 2.66 -4.98
CA TYR A 101 2.26 3.97 -4.43
C TYR A 101 1.04 4.55 -5.13
N ASN A 102 0.26 5.32 -4.37
CA ASN A 102 -0.80 6.18 -4.90
C ASN A 102 -1.85 5.43 -5.76
N VAL A 103 -2.30 4.25 -5.32
CA VAL A 103 -3.45 3.59 -5.97
C VAL A 103 -4.66 4.52 -5.97
N ASN A 104 -5.20 4.80 -7.14
CA ASN A 104 -6.29 5.76 -7.33
C ASN A 104 -7.14 5.40 -8.55
N VAL A 105 -8.28 6.06 -8.74
CA VAL A 105 -9.10 5.95 -9.96
C VAL A 105 -9.07 7.27 -10.71
N TYR A 106 -8.75 7.21 -12.01
CA TYR A 106 -8.85 8.35 -12.92
C TYR A 106 -9.64 8.00 -14.17
N THR A 107 -10.46 8.94 -14.62
CA THR A 107 -11.16 8.84 -15.91
C THR A 107 -10.26 9.34 -17.04
N TYR A 108 -10.12 8.55 -18.10
CA TYR A 108 -9.41 8.91 -19.33
C TYR A 108 -10.26 8.49 -20.54
N LYS A 109 -10.54 9.42 -21.46
CA LYS A 109 -11.37 9.16 -22.65
C LYS A 109 -12.73 8.53 -22.34
N GLY A 110 -13.31 8.93 -21.21
CA GLY A 110 -14.61 8.45 -20.73
C GLY A 110 -14.61 7.04 -20.15
N GLN A 111 -13.44 6.46 -19.85
CA GLN A 111 -13.29 5.18 -19.16
C GLN A 111 -12.52 5.37 -17.86
N ASP A 112 -12.89 4.65 -16.82
CA ASP A 112 -12.19 4.70 -15.53
C ASP A 112 -11.05 3.68 -15.51
N TYR A 113 -9.90 4.11 -14.98
CA TYR A 113 -8.71 3.29 -14.83
C TYR A 113 -8.25 3.29 -13.39
N LEU A 114 -7.84 2.12 -12.90
CA LEU A 114 -7.11 1.99 -11.65
C LEU A 114 -5.64 2.33 -11.91
N THR A 115 -5.12 3.35 -11.24
CA THR A 115 -3.77 3.86 -11.48
C THR A 115 -2.90 3.72 -10.27
N PHE A 116 -1.64 3.31 -10.43
CA PHE A 116 -0.67 3.24 -9.33
C PHE A 116 0.76 3.26 -9.88
N TRP A 117 1.71 3.65 -9.03
CA TRP A 117 3.13 3.62 -9.37
C TRP A 117 3.77 2.28 -8.96
N VAL A 118 4.74 1.82 -9.77
CA VAL A 118 5.63 0.69 -9.46
C VAL A 118 7.05 1.03 -9.89
N GLY A 119 8.04 0.69 -9.08
CA GLY A 119 9.45 0.93 -9.40
C GLY A 119 10.39 0.70 -8.22
N ASN A 120 11.62 1.21 -8.37
CA ASN A 120 12.60 1.25 -7.29
C ASN A 120 12.32 2.47 -6.40
N ASP A 121 11.81 2.22 -5.20
CA ASP A 121 11.56 3.25 -4.20
C ASP A 121 12.77 3.49 -3.28
N GLY A 122 13.87 2.75 -3.45
CA GLY A 122 15.08 2.81 -2.64
C GLY A 122 15.94 4.08 -2.76
N ILE A 123 15.49 5.08 -3.53
CA ILE A 123 16.29 6.26 -3.90
C ILE A 123 16.00 7.40 -2.92
N VAL A 124 16.38 7.24 -1.66
CA VAL A 124 16.39 8.28 -0.60
C VAL A 124 15.13 9.15 -0.60
N GLY A 125 13.96 8.52 -0.53
CA GLY A 125 12.68 9.22 -0.51
C GLY A 125 12.17 9.69 -1.86
N HIS A 126 12.71 9.17 -2.98
CA HIS A 126 12.25 9.37 -4.36
C HIS A 126 12.09 8.03 -5.08
N GLY A 127 11.32 8.03 -6.16
CA GLY A 127 11.08 6.84 -6.99
C GLY A 127 11.77 6.88 -8.34
N ASP A 128 12.27 5.73 -8.80
CA ASP A 128 12.54 5.46 -10.21
C ASP A 128 11.57 4.38 -10.70
N GLY A 129 10.51 4.79 -11.40
CA GLY A 129 9.46 3.86 -11.78
C GLY A 129 8.54 4.33 -12.90
N THR A 130 7.38 3.70 -12.94
CA THR A 130 6.37 3.81 -13.99
C THR A 130 4.99 3.80 -13.36
N TYR A 131 4.07 4.59 -13.92
CA TYR A 131 2.65 4.53 -13.56
C TYR A 131 1.91 3.54 -14.47
N TYR A 132 1.13 2.65 -13.87
CA TYR A 132 0.26 1.71 -14.57
C TYR A 132 -1.17 2.25 -14.54
N MET A 133 -1.92 1.97 -15.61
CA MET A 133 -3.37 2.21 -15.69
C MET A 133 -4.03 0.88 -16.07
N LEU A 134 -4.78 0.30 -15.14
CA LEU A 134 -5.53 -0.93 -15.37
C LEU A 134 -6.98 -0.60 -15.75
N ASP A 135 -7.51 -1.32 -16.73
CA ASP A 135 -8.92 -1.23 -17.10
C ASP A 135 -9.83 -1.94 -16.06
N SER A 136 -11.14 -1.94 -16.31
CA SER A 136 -12.12 -2.63 -15.45
C SER A 136 -11.89 -4.14 -15.36
N ALA A 137 -11.19 -4.75 -16.31
CA ALA A 137 -10.81 -6.16 -16.29
C ALA A 137 -9.46 -6.41 -15.60
N TYR A 138 -8.89 -5.37 -14.96
CA TYR A 138 -7.58 -5.37 -14.31
C TYR A 138 -6.41 -5.68 -15.27
N GLN A 139 -6.58 -5.40 -16.56
CA GLN A 139 -5.55 -5.54 -17.57
C GLN A 139 -4.78 -4.23 -17.73
N GLU A 140 -3.47 -4.32 -17.93
CA GLU A 140 -2.61 -3.16 -18.15
C GLU A 140 -2.94 -2.50 -19.49
N ALA A 141 -3.72 -1.41 -19.45
CA ALA A 141 -4.13 -0.68 -20.63
C ALA A 141 -3.08 0.35 -21.06
N TYR A 142 -2.47 1.03 -20.08
CA TYR A 142 -1.41 2.02 -20.32
C TYR A 142 -0.29 1.91 -19.29
N MET A 143 0.91 2.30 -19.74
CA MET A 143 2.08 2.50 -18.90
C MET A 143 2.63 3.90 -19.18
N VAL A 144 2.64 4.77 -18.17
CA VAL A 144 3.09 6.15 -18.28
C VAL A 144 4.47 6.29 -17.64
N ARG A 145 5.43 6.76 -18.43
CA ARG A 145 6.83 6.97 -18.04
C ARG A 145 7.23 8.43 -18.22
N GLY A 146 8.28 8.84 -17.52
CA GLY A 146 8.91 10.14 -17.76
C GLY A 146 9.52 10.23 -19.16
N ALA A 147 9.45 11.44 -19.70
CA ALA A 147 10.06 11.79 -20.97
C ALA A 147 11.55 12.13 -20.80
N ASN A 148 12.28 12.23 -21.91
CA ASN A 148 13.71 12.53 -21.96
C ASN A 148 14.61 11.51 -21.22
N GLY A 149 14.13 10.26 -21.04
CA GLY A 149 14.87 9.22 -20.34
C GLY A 149 14.88 9.37 -18.82
N LEU A 150 14.07 10.28 -18.28
CA LEU A 150 13.87 10.41 -16.83
C LEU A 150 12.79 9.44 -16.37
N PRO A 151 12.96 8.77 -15.22
CA PRO A 151 11.92 7.92 -14.66
C PRO A 151 10.81 8.76 -14.01
N ALA A 152 9.61 8.19 -13.91
CA ALA A 152 8.53 8.82 -13.16
C ALA A 152 8.77 8.60 -11.66
N ASP A 153 8.71 9.69 -10.89
CA ASP A 153 8.83 9.62 -9.44
C ASP A 153 7.51 9.17 -8.79
N LEU A 154 7.60 8.66 -7.56
CA LEU A 154 6.49 8.01 -6.85
C LEU A 154 5.43 8.98 -6.28
N HIS A 155 5.74 10.27 -6.13
CA HIS A 155 4.95 11.16 -5.27
C HIS A 155 3.60 11.58 -5.86
N GLU A 156 3.54 11.79 -7.18
CA GLU A 156 2.36 12.35 -7.82
C GLU A 156 2.04 11.74 -9.16
N PHE A 157 0.75 11.44 -9.36
CA PHE A 157 0.17 11.17 -10.67
C PHE A 157 -1.25 11.70 -10.73
N HIS A 158 -1.54 12.39 -11.83
CA HIS A 158 -2.83 12.98 -12.09
C HIS A 158 -3.16 12.96 -13.59
N ILE A 159 -4.39 12.58 -13.95
CA ILE A 159 -4.90 12.76 -15.30
C ILE A 159 -5.66 14.08 -15.35
N THR A 160 -5.22 14.98 -16.22
CA THR A 160 -5.77 16.33 -16.32
C THR A 160 -7.09 16.36 -17.10
N GLY A 161 -7.81 17.48 -17.02
CA GLY A 161 -8.99 17.73 -17.87
C GLY A 161 -8.68 17.78 -19.37
N ASP A 162 -7.42 17.90 -19.78
CA ASP A 162 -6.97 17.85 -21.17
C ASP A 162 -6.63 16.41 -21.63
N GLU A 163 -6.94 15.39 -20.81
CA GLU A 163 -6.62 13.99 -21.06
C GLU A 163 -5.10 13.72 -21.21
N THR A 164 -4.30 14.40 -20.40
CA THR A 164 -2.84 14.23 -20.29
C THR A 164 -2.47 13.71 -18.91
N ALA A 165 -1.27 13.16 -18.74
CA ALA A 165 -0.76 12.75 -17.44
C ALA A 165 0.25 13.76 -16.90
N ILE A 166 0.12 14.12 -15.63
CA ILE A 166 1.11 14.87 -14.86
C ILE A 166 1.69 13.97 -13.79
N PHE A 167 3.01 14.02 -13.61
CA PHE A 167 3.69 13.37 -12.51
C PHE A 167 4.97 14.10 -12.12
N THR A 168 5.44 13.85 -10.90
CA THR A 168 6.72 14.35 -10.41
C THR A 168 7.88 13.57 -11.01
N VAL A 169 9.04 14.21 -11.09
CA VAL A 169 10.31 13.66 -11.57
C VAL A 169 11.44 14.25 -10.73
N TYR A 170 12.49 13.46 -10.50
CA TYR A 170 13.74 13.94 -9.93
C TYR A 170 14.88 13.77 -10.95
N ASP A 171 15.60 14.87 -11.19
CA ASP A 171 16.76 14.90 -12.10
C ASP A 171 18.01 15.28 -11.32
N ILE A 172 19.13 14.57 -11.53
CA ILE A 172 20.41 14.92 -10.89
C ILE A 172 21.10 15.96 -11.77
N ILE A 173 21.28 17.16 -11.26
CA ILE A 173 21.96 18.24 -12.00
C ILE A 173 23.11 18.86 -11.20
N PRO A 174 24.17 19.34 -11.87
CA PRO A 174 25.19 20.14 -11.23
C PRO A 174 24.64 21.51 -10.83
N ALA A 175 25.04 22.01 -9.67
CA ALA A 175 24.62 23.31 -9.15
C ALA A 175 25.74 24.01 -8.35
N ASP A 176 25.75 25.35 -8.35
CA ASP A 176 26.59 26.14 -7.46
C ASP A 176 25.92 26.27 -6.09
N LEU A 177 26.46 25.56 -5.10
CA LEU A 177 25.88 25.46 -3.77
C LEU A 177 26.57 26.36 -2.74
N ARG A 178 27.39 27.32 -3.17
CA ARG A 178 28.08 28.26 -2.26
C ARG A 178 27.11 29.06 -1.41
N SER A 179 25.96 29.45 -1.97
CA SER A 179 24.90 30.18 -1.25
C SER A 179 24.30 29.37 -0.09
N ALA A 180 24.31 28.04 -0.20
CA ALA A 180 23.84 27.10 0.83
C ALA A 180 24.99 26.44 1.63
N GLY A 181 26.20 27.01 1.56
CA GLY A 181 27.32 26.60 2.41
C GLY A 181 28.07 25.34 1.97
N GLY A 182 28.05 24.96 0.69
CA GLY A 182 29.00 23.95 0.19
C GLY A 182 29.62 24.29 -1.18
N PRO A 183 30.04 23.30 -1.99
CA PRO A 183 30.94 23.54 -3.12
C PRO A 183 30.31 24.33 -4.26
N GLU A 184 31.17 25.04 -5.01
CA GLU A 184 30.83 25.69 -6.29
C GLU A 184 30.41 24.68 -7.37
N LYS A 185 30.89 23.44 -7.27
CA LYS A 185 30.55 22.33 -8.16
C LYS A 185 29.84 21.24 -7.35
N GLY A 186 28.65 21.56 -6.87
CA GLY A 186 27.80 20.63 -6.14
C GLY A 186 26.79 19.94 -7.06
N TRP A 187 25.93 19.13 -6.45
CA TRP A 187 24.90 18.34 -7.13
C TRP A 187 23.59 18.40 -6.36
N VAL A 188 22.47 18.49 -7.08
CA VAL A 188 21.13 18.49 -6.49
C VAL A 188 20.23 17.47 -7.16
N TRP A 189 19.31 16.93 -6.37
CA TRP A 189 18.08 16.35 -6.89
C TRP A 189 17.14 17.51 -7.19
N ASP A 190 16.95 17.83 -8.47
CA ASP A 190 16.04 18.91 -8.86
C ASP A 190 14.60 18.42 -8.86
N GLY A 191 13.74 19.16 -8.15
CA GLY A 191 12.31 18.89 -8.10
C GLY A 191 11.66 19.31 -9.41
N THR A 192 11.25 18.33 -10.20
CA THR A 192 10.67 18.52 -11.53
C THR A 192 9.26 17.94 -11.57
N PHE A 193 8.43 18.44 -12.48
CA PHE A 193 7.27 17.69 -12.94
C PHE A 193 7.16 17.76 -14.46
N GLN A 194 6.50 16.75 -15.03
CA GLN A 194 6.22 16.68 -16.46
C GLN A 194 4.73 16.53 -16.69
N GLU A 195 4.25 17.14 -17.77
CA GLU A 195 2.98 16.81 -18.41
C GLU A 195 3.28 16.07 -19.71
N VAL A 196 2.68 14.91 -19.91
CA VAL A 196 2.89 14.07 -21.10
C VAL A 196 1.56 13.62 -21.70
N ASP A 197 1.61 13.36 -23.00
CA ASP A 197 0.56 12.61 -23.68
C ASP A 197 0.64 11.12 -23.28
N ILE A 198 -0.47 10.56 -22.79
CA ILE A 198 -0.53 9.20 -22.22
C ILE A 198 -0.24 8.11 -23.27
N GLU A 199 -0.69 8.30 -24.52
CA GLU A 199 -0.58 7.28 -25.57
C GLU A 199 0.78 7.27 -26.24
N THR A 200 1.36 8.45 -26.45
CA THR A 200 2.61 8.62 -27.20
C THR A 200 3.83 8.78 -26.31
N GLY A 201 3.64 9.13 -25.02
CA GLY A 201 4.72 9.51 -24.11
C GLY A 201 5.39 10.83 -24.49
N GLN A 202 4.77 11.63 -25.38
CA GLN A 202 5.31 12.91 -25.80
C GLN A 202 5.30 13.90 -24.63
N LEU A 203 6.45 14.54 -24.35
CA LEU A 203 6.52 15.66 -23.42
C LEU A 203 5.75 16.87 -23.94
N LEU A 204 4.82 17.37 -23.14
CA LEU A 204 4.03 18.56 -23.42
C LEU A 204 4.52 19.77 -22.62
N PHE A 205 4.88 19.55 -21.36
CA PHE A 205 5.40 20.58 -20.48
C PHE A 205 6.37 20.00 -19.44
N GLN A 206 7.40 20.75 -19.06
CA GLN A 206 8.31 20.40 -17.96
C GLN A 206 8.67 21.67 -17.20
N TRP A 207 8.71 21.58 -15.88
CA TRP A 207 9.11 22.65 -14.99
C TRP A 207 10.15 22.18 -13.98
N ARG A 208 11.12 23.05 -13.65
CA ARG A 208 12.28 22.72 -12.80
C ARG A 208 12.41 23.70 -11.64
N ALA A 209 12.44 23.20 -10.41
CA ALA A 209 12.52 24.06 -9.24
C ALA A 209 13.78 24.93 -9.20
N SER A 210 14.92 24.40 -9.65
CA SER A 210 16.21 25.11 -9.63
C SER A 210 16.24 26.38 -10.50
N GLU A 211 15.34 26.51 -11.46
CA GLU A 211 15.21 27.69 -12.32
C GLU A 211 14.45 28.84 -11.64
N HIS A 212 13.70 28.55 -10.57
CA HIS A 212 12.79 29.51 -9.93
C HIS A 212 13.02 29.72 -8.42
N PHE A 213 13.71 28.80 -7.73
CA PHE A 213 13.92 28.85 -6.29
C PHE A 213 15.39 29.03 -5.91
N ASN A 214 15.66 29.83 -4.87
CA ASN A 214 17.00 29.92 -4.31
C ASN A 214 17.24 28.77 -3.34
N PHE A 215 18.46 28.25 -3.32
CA PHE A 215 18.87 27.20 -2.38
C PHE A 215 18.76 27.60 -0.90
N THR A 216 18.67 28.90 -0.59
CA THR A 216 18.47 29.41 0.77
C THR A 216 17.01 29.49 1.20
N ASP A 217 16.07 29.22 0.32
CA ASP A 217 14.63 29.34 0.59
C ASP A 217 14.13 28.18 1.48
N GLY A 218 14.79 27.02 1.41
CA GLY A 218 14.42 25.82 2.17
C GLY A 218 14.59 25.94 3.69
N TYR A 219 13.75 25.23 4.43
CA TYR A 219 13.86 25.06 5.88
C TYR A 219 14.74 23.88 6.29
N ARG A 220 15.00 22.95 5.36
CA ARG A 220 15.97 21.87 5.52
C ARG A 220 17.28 22.25 4.82
N GLY A 221 18.39 22.19 5.56
CA GLY A 221 19.73 22.38 4.99
C GLY A 221 20.24 21.14 4.27
N ARG A 222 21.49 21.22 3.80
CA ARG A 222 22.16 20.14 3.05
C ARG A 222 22.42 18.86 3.84
N GLU A 223 22.61 18.98 5.16
CA GLU A 223 22.92 17.85 6.05
C GLU A 223 24.09 16.97 5.54
N GLY A 224 25.08 17.59 4.88
CA GLY A 224 26.27 16.92 4.33
C GLY A 224 26.09 16.29 2.94
N ASN A 225 24.96 16.53 2.25
CA ASN A 225 24.73 16.11 0.87
C ASN A 225 25.06 17.24 -0.11
N GLY A 226 25.14 16.91 -1.40
CA GLY A 226 25.40 17.82 -2.52
C GLY A 226 26.86 17.99 -2.91
N ASP A 227 27.78 17.20 -2.33
CA ASP A 227 29.22 17.26 -2.61
C ASP A 227 29.64 16.38 -3.80
N SER A 228 28.79 15.45 -4.23
CA SER A 228 29.03 14.52 -5.33
C SER A 228 27.73 14.06 -5.98
N GLU A 229 27.82 13.55 -7.21
CA GLU A 229 26.68 13.11 -8.02
C GLU A 229 25.95 11.92 -7.42
N ASP A 230 26.65 11.04 -6.70
CA ASP A 230 26.09 9.90 -5.96
C ASP A 230 25.44 10.30 -4.63
N ARG A 231 25.67 11.53 -4.18
CA ARG A 231 25.08 12.10 -2.97
C ARG A 231 24.54 13.50 -3.22
N PRO A 232 23.63 13.68 -4.17
CA PRO A 232 23.09 14.99 -4.49
C PRO A 232 22.18 15.49 -3.35
N TRP A 233 22.03 16.80 -3.23
CA TRP A 233 21.16 17.40 -2.22
C TRP A 233 19.74 17.57 -2.74
N ASP A 234 18.78 16.94 -2.07
CA ASP A 234 17.36 17.24 -2.23
C ASP A 234 17.03 18.56 -1.52
N PHE A 235 16.96 19.65 -2.29
CA PHE A 235 16.74 20.99 -1.74
C PHE A 235 15.26 21.42 -1.75
N PHE A 236 14.46 20.85 -2.66
CA PHE A 236 13.08 21.28 -2.91
C PHE A 236 12.06 20.26 -2.43
N HIS A 237 12.29 18.96 -2.64
CA HIS A 237 11.36 17.88 -2.31
C HIS A 237 9.92 18.14 -2.78
N ILE A 238 9.71 18.03 -4.10
CA ILE A 238 8.39 18.11 -4.74
C ILE A 238 7.57 16.87 -4.38
N ASN A 239 6.29 17.05 -4.00
CA ASN A 239 5.47 15.91 -3.58
C ASN A 239 4.01 15.93 -4.05
N SER A 240 3.56 17.03 -4.65
CA SER A 240 2.27 17.07 -5.32
C SER A 240 2.21 18.17 -6.37
N VAL A 241 1.45 17.88 -7.41
CA VAL A 241 1.16 18.77 -8.53
C VAL A 241 -0.31 18.61 -8.89
N ASP A 242 -0.99 19.71 -9.17
CA ASP A 242 -2.36 19.75 -9.66
C ASP A 242 -2.47 20.79 -10.79
N LYS A 243 -3.42 20.62 -11.71
CA LYS A 243 -3.60 21.53 -12.87
C LYS A 243 -5.01 22.09 -12.89
N ASP A 244 -5.10 23.42 -13.02
CA ASP A 244 -6.39 24.09 -13.13
C ASP A 244 -6.93 24.14 -14.57
N ALA A 245 -8.18 24.58 -14.71
CA ALA A 245 -8.82 24.73 -16.02
C ALA A 245 -8.22 25.85 -16.90
N LYS A 246 -7.31 26.69 -16.37
CA LYS A 246 -6.56 27.68 -17.15
C LYS A 246 -5.27 27.10 -17.73
N GLY A 247 -4.93 25.88 -17.33
CA GLY A 247 -3.71 25.20 -17.71
C GLY A 247 -2.51 25.53 -16.81
N ASN A 248 -2.73 26.15 -15.65
CA ASN A 248 -1.69 26.50 -14.69
C ASN A 248 -1.56 25.42 -13.61
N PHE A 249 -0.41 25.38 -12.94
CA PHE A 249 -0.06 24.30 -12.02
C PHE A 249 0.06 24.76 -10.58
N LEU A 250 -0.46 23.98 -9.63
CA LEU A 250 -0.19 24.11 -8.20
C LEU A 250 0.81 23.07 -7.79
N VAL A 251 1.95 23.51 -7.26
CA VAL A 251 3.04 22.62 -6.81
C VAL A 251 3.24 22.76 -5.31
N SER A 252 3.35 21.62 -4.63
CA SER A 252 3.74 21.57 -3.22
C SER A 252 5.20 21.16 -3.07
N SER A 253 5.92 21.95 -2.27
CA SER A 253 7.27 21.62 -1.83
C SER A 253 7.31 21.40 -0.33
N ARG A 254 7.76 20.21 0.06
CA ARG A 254 7.90 19.83 1.47
C ARG A 254 8.96 20.68 2.16
N TYR A 255 10.12 20.89 1.54
CA TYR A 255 11.26 21.56 2.17
C TYR A 255 11.17 23.08 2.15
N MET A 256 10.39 23.65 1.23
CA MET A 256 10.06 25.07 1.23
C MET A 256 8.87 25.39 2.15
N SER A 257 8.12 24.37 2.59
CA SER A 257 6.86 24.53 3.33
C SER A 257 5.91 25.52 2.63
N CYS A 258 5.78 25.35 1.32
CA CYS A 258 5.16 26.33 0.43
C CYS A 258 4.38 25.63 -0.68
N LEU A 259 3.24 26.23 -1.05
CA LEU A 259 2.51 25.95 -2.28
C LEU A 259 2.81 27.03 -3.31
N THR A 260 3.00 26.66 -4.57
CA THR A 260 3.40 27.58 -5.64
C THR A 260 2.46 27.42 -6.82
N TYR A 261 1.90 28.53 -7.30
CA TYR A 261 1.10 28.55 -8.52
C TYR A 261 1.93 29.03 -9.69
N ILE A 262 1.97 28.22 -10.75
CA ILE A 262 2.89 28.36 -11.88
C ILE A 262 2.09 28.56 -13.16
N ASP A 263 2.49 29.55 -13.96
CA ASP A 263 1.92 29.77 -15.28
C ASP A 263 2.31 28.61 -16.21
N GLY A 264 1.33 27.87 -16.72
CA GLY A 264 1.59 26.66 -17.52
C GLY A 264 2.04 26.91 -18.95
N ARG A 265 2.27 28.17 -19.34
CA ARG A 265 2.82 28.53 -20.66
C ARG A 265 4.26 28.97 -20.56
N THR A 266 4.60 29.67 -19.49
CA THR A 266 5.90 30.31 -19.30
C THR A 266 6.75 29.64 -18.23
N GLY A 267 6.14 28.88 -17.31
CA GLY A 267 6.81 28.31 -16.15
C GLY A 267 7.04 29.32 -15.01
N GLU A 268 6.64 30.58 -15.19
CA GLU A 268 6.84 31.62 -14.18
C GLU A 268 5.95 31.43 -12.95
N ILE A 269 6.47 31.78 -11.78
CA ILE A 269 5.71 31.78 -10.53
C ILE A 269 4.71 32.95 -10.58
N ILE A 270 3.42 32.63 -10.44
CA ILE A 270 2.35 33.62 -10.31
C ILE A 270 2.21 34.06 -8.86
N TRP A 271 2.17 33.13 -7.91
CA TRP A 271 2.15 33.40 -6.48
C TRP A 271 2.64 32.21 -5.66
N ARG A 272 3.00 32.49 -4.39
CA ARG A 272 3.39 31.53 -3.36
C ARG A 272 2.52 31.69 -2.11
N LEU A 273 2.08 30.57 -1.56
CA LEU A 273 1.36 30.49 -0.29
C LEU A 273 2.20 29.71 0.72
N GLY A 274 2.45 30.32 1.89
CA GLY A 274 3.32 29.75 2.92
C GLY A 274 4.82 29.98 2.66
N GLY A 275 5.65 29.36 3.48
CA GLY A 275 7.11 29.46 3.41
C GLY A 275 7.68 30.87 3.61
N LYS A 276 8.94 31.06 3.21
CA LYS A 276 9.67 32.33 3.44
C LYS A 276 9.21 33.49 2.55
N HIS A 277 8.51 33.19 1.47
CA HIS A 277 8.13 34.17 0.43
C HIS A 277 6.63 34.14 0.14
N ASN A 278 5.83 34.02 1.20
CA ASN A 278 4.37 34.04 1.12
C ASN A 278 3.84 35.37 0.57
N ASP A 279 2.99 35.30 -0.45
CA ASP A 279 2.39 36.47 -1.10
C ASP A 279 1.01 36.85 -0.54
N PHE A 280 0.42 36.03 0.35
CA PHE A 280 -0.95 36.20 0.85
C PHE A 280 -1.03 36.83 2.23
N GLN A 281 -1.98 37.73 2.44
CA GLN A 281 -2.39 38.11 3.79
C GLN A 281 -3.23 36.98 4.41
N ASP A 282 -2.76 36.42 5.52
CA ASP A 282 -3.49 35.41 6.31
C ASP A 282 -4.58 36.08 7.17
N LEU A 283 -5.84 35.75 6.90
CA LEU A 283 -7.02 36.24 7.62
C LEU A 283 -7.40 35.35 8.82
N SER A 284 -6.62 34.32 9.09
CA SER A 284 -6.80 33.30 10.15
C SER A 284 -5.67 33.31 11.18
N HIS A 285 -5.07 34.49 11.41
CA HIS A 285 -4.03 34.69 12.41
C HIS A 285 -2.82 33.74 12.28
N GLY A 286 -2.47 33.37 11.05
CA GLY A 286 -1.35 32.48 10.74
C GLY A 286 -1.73 31.03 10.51
N ALA A 287 -2.96 30.62 10.85
CA ALA A 287 -3.40 29.23 10.72
C ALA A 287 -3.50 28.75 9.25
N ALA A 288 -3.64 29.68 8.29
CA ALA A 288 -3.70 29.35 6.87
C ALA A 288 -2.31 29.26 6.20
N THR A 289 -1.26 29.75 6.87
CA THR A 289 0.11 29.88 6.31
C THR A 289 1.19 29.20 7.13
N ASN A 290 0.86 28.65 8.30
CA ASN A 290 1.81 27.96 9.19
C ASN A 290 1.96 26.45 8.91
N PHE A 291 1.35 25.92 7.85
CA PHE A 291 1.54 24.52 7.49
C PHE A 291 3.01 24.27 7.12
N THR A 292 3.51 23.08 7.45
CA THR A 292 4.91 22.72 7.17
C THR A 292 5.05 21.27 6.77
N TRP A 293 6.05 20.99 5.92
CA TRP A 293 6.33 19.64 5.40
C TRP A 293 5.12 18.97 4.73
N GLN A 294 4.21 19.78 4.20
CA GLN A 294 2.88 19.44 3.74
C GLN A 294 2.88 18.57 2.47
N HIS A 295 1.80 17.82 2.26
CA HIS A 295 1.56 16.96 1.10
C HIS A 295 0.18 17.18 0.48
N HIS A 296 0.01 16.66 -0.74
CA HIS A 296 -1.28 16.53 -1.43
C HIS A 296 -2.09 17.83 -1.51
N ALA A 297 -1.47 18.88 -2.06
CA ALA A 297 -2.17 20.10 -2.37
C ALA A 297 -3.05 19.92 -3.61
N ARG A 298 -4.32 20.32 -3.53
CA ARG A 298 -5.29 20.24 -4.63
C ARG A 298 -6.12 21.51 -4.74
N PHE A 299 -6.33 21.95 -5.97
CA PHE A 299 -7.33 22.96 -6.26
C PHE A 299 -8.72 22.44 -5.95
N ARG A 300 -9.56 23.34 -5.45
CA ARG A 300 -10.99 23.14 -5.23
C ARG A 300 -11.74 24.33 -5.80
N GLU A 301 -13.00 24.11 -6.12
CA GLU A 301 -13.94 25.17 -6.51
C GLU A 301 -13.39 26.05 -7.64
N ASN A 302 -12.78 25.43 -8.65
CA ASN A 302 -12.19 26.13 -9.79
C ASN A 302 -11.11 27.16 -9.39
N GLY A 303 -10.34 26.85 -8.35
CA GLY A 303 -9.16 27.62 -7.92
C GLY A 303 -9.44 28.69 -6.87
N THR A 304 -10.65 28.77 -6.32
CA THR A 304 -10.96 29.69 -5.20
C THR A 304 -10.70 29.05 -3.83
N ALA A 305 -10.38 27.77 -3.79
CA ALA A 305 -10.02 27.09 -2.55
C ALA A 305 -8.97 25.99 -2.80
N ILE A 306 -8.27 25.59 -1.75
CA ILE A 306 -7.22 24.57 -1.78
C ILE A 306 -7.38 23.62 -0.59
N THR A 307 -7.27 22.31 -0.82
CA THR A 307 -7.05 21.34 0.26
C THR A 307 -5.58 20.96 0.34
N VAL A 308 -5.05 20.78 1.55
CA VAL A 308 -3.67 20.35 1.78
C VAL A 308 -3.58 19.50 3.05
N PHE A 309 -2.72 18.48 3.04
CA PHE A 309 -2.38 17.72 4.25
C PHE A 309 -1.17 18.36 4.92
N ASP A 310 -1.36 18.95 6.09
CA ASP A 310 -0.30 19.58 6.87
C ASP A 310 0.31 18.55 7.82
N ASN A 311 1.49 18.05 7.46
CA ASN A 311 2.22 17.08 8.24
C ASN A 311 2.68 17.67 9.59
N ALA A 312 3.08 18.95 9.59
CA ALA A 312 3.62 19.69 10.74
C ALA A 312 4.89 19.07 11.40
N SER A 313 5.40 17.96 10.87
CA SER A 313 6.51 17.19 11.41
C SER A 313 7.40 16.71 10.26
N ARG A 314 8.70 16.56 10.54
CA ARG A 314 9.68 15.98 9.61
C ARG A 314 10.35 14.70 10.12
N GLY A 315 9.90 14.17 11.25
CA GLY A 315 10.49 13.01 11.90
C GLY A 315 11.56 13.37 12.95
N GLU A 316 12.61 12.55 13.05
CA GLU A 316 13.66 12.73 14.06
C GLU A 316 14.32 14.11 13.99
N GLY A 317 14.66 14.67 15.16
CA GLY A 317 15.28 15.99 15.23
C GLY A 317 14.34 17.17 14.91
N ALA A 318 13.02 16.94 14.90
CA ALA A 318 11.99 17.99 14.86
C ALA A 318 10.88 17.75 15.90
N PRO A 319 10.13 18.80 16.28
CA PRO A 319 8.94 18.65 17.11
C PRO A 319 7.94 17.69 16.46
N ARG A 320 7.37 16.77 17.26
CA ARG A 320 6.28 15.89 16.86
C ARG A 320 4.95 16.63 17.03
N LEU A 321 4.61 17.45 16.04
CA LEU A 321 3.31 18.13 15.99
C LEU A 321 2.26 17.24 15.32
N THR A 322 1.02 17.39 15.76
CA THR A 322 -0.13 16.70 15.19
C THR A 322 -0.38 17.16 13.77
N SER A 323 -0.57 16.21 12.85
CA SER A 323 -0.93 16.48 11.46
C SER A 323 -2.42 16.78 11.33
N ARG A 324 -2.79 17.54 10.29
CA ARG A 324 -4.18 17.94 10.04
C ARG A 324 -4.48 17.99 8.55
N GLY A 325 -5.75 17.80 8.22
CA GLY A 325 -6.27 18.26 6.92
C GLY A 325 -6.57 19.75 6.99
N LEU A 326 -6.28 20.49 5.93
CA LEU A 326 -6.64 21.89 5.79
C LEU A 326 -7.50 22.10 4.55
N TYR A 327 -8.52 22.94 4.69
CA TYR A 327 -9.28 23.49 3.59
C TYR A 327 -9.19 25.02 3.67
N LEU A 328 -8.60 25.64 2.65
CA LEU A 328 -8.27 27.06 2.59
C LEU A 328 -9.08 27.76 1.50
N ASP A 329 -9.65 28.92 1.83
CA ASP A 329 -10.20 29.89 0.88
C ASP A 329 -9.10 30.82 0.39
N ILE A 330 -9.05 31.05 -0.93
CA ILE A 330 -8.03 31.89 -1.57
C ILE A 330 -8.69 32.96 -2.43
N ASP A 331 -8.36 34.22 -2.17
CA ASP A 331 -8.67 35.36 -3.03
C ASP A 331 -7.37 35.87 -3.68
N THR A 332 -7.21 35.58 -4.96
CA THR A 332 -6.04 35.99 -5.75
C THR A 332 -6.14 37.43 -6.27
N ALA A 333 -7.28 38.09 -6.13
CA ALA A 333 -7.44 39.51 -6.46
C ALA A 333 -7.04 40.40 -5.28
N GLN A 334 -7.40 40.01 -4.06
CA GLN A 334 -6.99 40.69 -2.83
C GLN A 334 -5.67 40.13 -2.25
N MET A 335 -5.19 39.00 -2.77
CA MET A 335 -4.06 38.24 -2.22
C MET A 335 -4.28 37.94 -0.72
N THR A 336 -5.46 37.40 -0.39
CA THR A 336 -5.80 36.97 0.97
C THR A 336 -6.09 35.48 1.03
N VAL A 337 -5.76 34.86 2.14
CA VAL A 337 -6.05 33.44 2.42
C VAL A 337 -6.73 33.30 3.78
N GLN A 338 -7.70 32.41 3.87
CA GLN A 338 -8.40 32.10 5.12
C GLN A 338 -8.57 30.60 5.28
N VAL A 339 -8.45 30.10 6.51
CA VAL A 339 -8.87 28.74 6.86
C VAL A 339 -10.39 28.68 6.74
N ARG A 340 -10.87 27.83 5.84
CA ARG A 340 -12.27 27.41 5.80
C ARG A 340 -12.53 26.35 6.87
N HIS A 341 -11.66 25.34 6.93
CA HIS A 341 -11.75 24.26 7.91
C HIS A 341 -10.38 23.64 8.21
N GLU A 342 -10.22 23.16 9.45
CA GLU A 342 -9.12 22.27 9.88
C GLU A 342 -9.70 20.92 10.34
N TYR A 343 -9.17 19.81 9.83
CA TYR A 343 -9.59 18.46 10.19
C TYR A 343 -8.54 17.85 11.11
N TRP A 344 -8.83 17.89 12.41
CA TRP A 344 -7.97 17.39 13.48
C TRP A 344 -8.42 16.00 13.93
N ASN A 345 -7.49 15.04 13.99
CA ASN A 345 -7.81 13.72 14.52
C ASN A 345 -8.06 13.80 16.05
N PRO A 346 -9.15 13.21 16.58
CA PRO A 346 -9.40 13.15 18.03
C PRO A 346 -8.35 12.34 18.79
N HIS A 347 -7.68 11.41 18.10
CA HIS A 347 -6.52 10.65 18.54
C HIS A 347 -5.29 11.24 17.81
N PRO A 348 -4.53 12.17 18.41
CA PRO A 348 -3.55 12.97 17.67
C PRO A 348 -2.46 12.13 16.98
N ILE A 349 -2.48 12.12 15.64
CA ILE A 349 -1.47 11.43 14.82
C ILE A 349 -0.44 12.45 14.32
N SER A 350 0.85 12.15 14.48
CA SER A 350 1.97 12.92 13.92
C SER A 350 2.55 12.15 12.73
N SER A 351 2.18 12.52 11.51
CA SER A 351 2.70 11.93 10.27
C SER A 351 3.88 12.73 9.73
N GLN A 352 5.08 12.17 9.82
CA GLN A 352 6.32 12.83 9.42
C GLN A 352 6.49 13.03 7.89
N SER A 353 5.75 12.29 7.09
CA SER A 353 5.75 12.37 5.62
C SER A 353 4.43 11.83 5.06
N GLN A 354 4.19 12.08 3.76
CA GLN A 354 3.09 11.51 2.99
C GLN A 354 1.72 11.98 3.50
N GLY A 355 0.64 11.34 3.06
CA GLY A 355 -0.74 11.65 3.46
C GLY A 355 -1.52 12.41 2.40
N SER A 356 -2.84 12.41 2.58
CA SER A 356 -3.81 12.98 1.63
C SER A 356 -4.99 13.62 2.34
N VAL A 357 -5.60 14.59 1.66
CA VAL A 357 -6.94 15.11 1.91
C VAL A 357 -7.75 14.98 0.63
N GLN A 358 -8.88 14.29 0.69
CA GLN A 358 -9.82 14.14 -0.42
C GLN A 358 -11.21 14.59 0.02
N ILE A 359 -11.84 15.46 -0.78
CA ILE A 359 -13.28 15.73 -0.64
C ILE A 359 -14.01 14.68 -1.47
N LEU A 360 -14.93 13.95 -0.84
CA LEU A 360 -15.72 12.89 -1.47
C LEU A 360 -16.99 13.45 -2.12
N ASP A 361 -17.58 12.70 -3.05
CA ASP A 361 -18.83 13.10 -3.71
C ASP A 361 -20.01 13.22 -2.74
N SER A 362 -19.95 12.51 -1.61
CA SER A 362 -20.90 12.63 -0.50
C SER A 362 -20.83 13.98 0.22
N GLY A 363 -19.77 14.76 -0.01
CA GLY A 363 -19.42 15.97 0.74
C GLY A 363 -18.56 15.71 1.98
N ASN A 364 -18.31 14.44 2.33
CA ASN A 364 -17.39 14.08 3.41
C ASN A 364 -15.93 14.37 3.02
N VAL A 365 -15.05 14.41 4.01
CA VAL A 365 -13.61 14.63 3.83
C VAL A 365 -12.84 13.44 4.35
N LEU A 366 -12.08 12.79 3.48
CA LEU A 366 -11.18 11.70 3.82
C LEU A 366 -9.76 12.22 4.01
N VAL A 367 -9.17 11.93 5.18
CA VAL A 367 -7.78 12.23 5.51
C VAL A 367 -7.01 10.93 5.69
N GLY A 368 -6.03 10.69 4.83
CA GLY A 368 -5.08 9.58 4.94
C GLY A 368 -3.80 10.02 5.65
N TYR A 369 -3.33 9.25 6.63
CA TYR A 369 -2.19 9.65 7.48
C TYR A 369 -0.83 9.16 6.96
N GLY A 370 -0.75 8.63 5.73
CA GLY A 370 0.52 8.41 5.05
C GLY A 370 1.44 7.43 5.79
N PHE A 371 2.47 8.00 6.43
CA PHE A 371 3.45 7.28 7.26
C PHE A 371 2.86 6.57 8.50
N ASN A 372 1.57 6.72 8.77
CA ASN A 372 0.86 5.99 9.82
C ASN A 372 -0.27 5.18 9.19
N ALA A 373 -0.49 3.97 9.72
CA ALA A 373 -1.44 2.99 9.17
C ALA A 373 -2.90 3.33 9.50
N ALA A 374 -3.33 4.55 9.17
CA ALA A 374 -4.64 5.09 9.53
C ALA A 374 -5.23 6.01 8.46
N TRP A 375 -6.56 6.13 8.49
CA TRP A 375 -7.30 7.22 7.88
C TRP A 375 -8.47 7.67 8.76
N THR A 376 -9.03 8.82 8.44
CA THR A 376 -10.25 9.34 9.08
C THR A 376 -11.14 10.00 8.05
N GLU A 377 -12.41 9.64 8.07
CA GLU A 377 -13.46 10.29 7.30
C GLU A 377 -14.23 11.24 8.22
N TYR A 378 -14.36 12.50 7.80
CA TYR A 378 -15.03 13.57 8.49
C TYR A 378 -16.27 14.02 7.70
N SER A 379 -17.25 14.61 8.37
CA SER A 379 -18.18 15.50 7.67
C SER A 379 -17.45 16.75 7.17
N ILE A 380 -18.08 17.52 6.29
CA ILE A 380 -17.51 18.80 5.82
C ILE A 380 -17.31 19.82 6.96
N ASP A 381 -18.07 19.69 8.05
CA ASP A 381 -18.01 20.52 9.25
C ASP A 381 -17.04 19.95 10.32
N GLY A 382 -16.27 18.92 9.96
CA GLY A 382 -15.16 18.41 10.78
C GLY A 382 -15.53 17.39 11.85
N ASP A 383 -16.80 16.96 11.92
CA ASP A 383 -17.19 15.84 12.80
C ASP A 383 -16.57 14.54 12.29
N VAL A 384 -15.95 13.77 13.19
CA VAL A 384 -15.38 12.46 12.86
C VAL A 384 -16.52 11.47 12.62
N LEU A 385 -16.53 10.87 11.44
CA LEU A 385 -17.51 9.85 11.06
C LEU A 385 -16.90 8.45 11.23
N CYS A 386 -15.73 8.22 10.64
CA CYS A 386 -15.01 6.97 10.80
C CYS A 386 -13.52 7.21 11.00
N HIS A 387 -12.94 6.49 11.95
CA HIS A 387 -11.50 6.46 12.15
C HIS A 387 -11.04 5.01 12.12
N VAL A 388 -10.18 4.70 11.15
CA VAL A 388 -9.85 3.31 10.80
C VAL A 388 -8.35 3.12 10.76
N HIS A 389 -7.90 2.03 11.37
CA HIS A 389 -6.51 1.58 11.39
C HIS A 389 -6.36 0.29 10.58
N PHE A 390 -5.31 0.21 9.76
CA PHE A 390 -4.88 -1.00 9.04
C PHE A 390 -3.57 -1.59 9.62
N GLY A 391 -3.09 -1.02 10.71
CA GLY A 391 -1.98 -1.52 11.53
C GLY A 391 -2.10 -0.95 12.94
N PRO A 392 -1.45 -1.54 13.94
CA PRO A 392 -1.60 -1.16 15.34
C PRO A 392 -1.05 0.24 15.61
N GLU A 393 -1.76 1.05 16.41
CA GLU A 393 -1.28 2.34 16.89
C GLU A 393 0.09 2.23 17.60
N SER A 394 0.36 1.12 18.30
CA SER A 394 1.66 0.88 18.95
C SER A 394 2.87 0.86 17.99
N ALA A 395 2.62 0.72 16.67
CA ALA A 395 3.63 0.77 15.62
C ALA A 395 3.63 2.09 14.82
N PHE A 396 2.78 3.06 15.16
CA PHE A 396 2.77 4.36 14.48
C PHE A 396 4.11 5.08 14.62
N GLY A 397 4.54 5.72 13.54
CA GLY A 397 5.86 6.35 13.42
C GLY A 397 7.03 5.39 13.21
N ALA A 398 6.81 4.06 13.12
CA ALA A 398 7.88 3.11 12.81
C ALA A 398 8.12 2.93 11.31
N GLY A 399 7.15 3.25 10.44
CA GLY A 399 7.25 3.06 8.99
C GLY A 399 7.18 1.60 8.54
N ASN A 400 6.84 0.66 9.43
CA ASN A 400 6.78 -0.77 9.09
C ASN A 400 5.56 -1.13 8.23
N ILE A 401 4.48 -0.34 8.33
CA ILE A 401 3.22 -0.49 7.59
C ILE A 401 2.67 0.89 7.34
N ILE A 402 2.59 1.25 6.07
CA ILE A 402 2.18 2.57 5.62
C ILE A 402 1.42 2.44 4.30
N SER A 403 0.66 3.48 3.93
CA SER A 403 0.10 3.66 2.60
C SER A 403 0.33 5.11 2.25
N TYR A 404 0.98 5.38 1.11
CA TYR A 404 1.45 6.74 0.80
C TYR A 404 0.30 7.76 0.80
N ARG A 405 -0.84 7.38 0.24
CA ARG A 405 -2.12 8.06 0.38
C ARG A 405 -3.22 7.03 0.60
N VAL A 406 -4.37 7.52 1.03
CA VAL A 406 -5.63 6.77 1.05
C VAL A 406 -6.63 7.55 0.24
N PHE A 407 -7.37 6.87 -0.62
CA PHE A 407 -8.41 7.45 -1.46
C PHE A 407 -9.69 6.62 -1.39
N LYS A 408 -10.80 7.23 -1.80
CA LYS A 408 -12.09 6.54 -1.91
C LYS A 408 -12.77 6.93 -3.20
N HIS A 409 -13.18 5.92 -3.97
CA HIS A 409 -13.75 6.08 -5.31
C HIS A 409 -14.77 4.98 -5.61
N ALA A 410 -15.73 5.29 -6.47
CA ALA A 410 -16.49 4.26 -7.16
C ALA A 410 -15.55 3.46 -8.10
N TRP A 411 -15.83 2.17 -8.25
CA TRP A 411 -15.09 1.30 -9.17
C TRP A 411 -15.99 0.18 -9.66
N THR A 412 -15.88 -0.16 -10.94
CA THR A 412 -16.56 -1.33 -11.53
C THR A 412 -15.51 -2.30 -12.02
N GLY A 413 -15.36 -3.43 -11.31
CA GLY A 413 -14.44 -4.51 -11.65
C GLY A 413 -15.16 -5.66 -12.35
N LEU A 414 -14.69 -5.97 -13.54
CA LEU A 414 -15.17 -7.00 -14.47
C LEU A 414 -14.01 -7.93 -14.86
N PRO A 415 -13.41 -8.66 -13.89
CA PRO A 415 -12.27 -9.53 -14.16
C PRO A 415 -12.64 -10.61 -15.19
N ARG A 416 -11.66 -10.97 -16.03
CA ARG A 416 -11.81 -12.06 -17.02
C ARG A 416 -11.54 -13.45 -16.43
N THR A 417 -10.94 -13.50 -15.25
CA THR A 417 -10.73 -14.74 -14.52
C THR A 417 -12.06 -15.34 -14.07
N ASN A 418 -12.07 -16.63 -13.78
CA ASN A 418 -13.20 -17.28 -13.14
C ASN A 418 -13.13 -17.14 -11.61
N PRO A 419 -14.25 -17.25 -10.88
CA PRO A 419 -14.25 -17.33 -9.42
C PRO A 419 -13.51 -18.58 -8.92
N ASP A 420 -12.79 -18.43 -7.81
CA ASP A 420 -12.12 -19.50 -7.07
C ASP A 420 -13.11 -20.24 -6.16
N ILE A 421 -12.94 -21.55 -5.96
CA ILE A 421 -13.77 -22.36 -5.06
C ILE A 421 -12.94 -23.31 -4.18
N ALA A 422 -13.36 -23.46 -2.93
CA ALA A 422 -12.91 -24.53 -2.04
C ALA A 422 -14.09 -25.32 -1.45
N LEU A 423 -14.00 -26.65 -1.47
CA LEU A 423 -15.00 -27.55 -0.89
C LEU A 423 -14.43 -28.25 0.35
N TYR A 424 -15.20 -28.25 1.44
CA TYR A 424 -14.87 -28.99 2.66
C TYR A 424 -16.13 -29.44 3.40
N GLY A 425 -16.30 -30.75 3.59
CA GLY A 425 -17.48 -31.29 4.25
C GLY A 425 -18.78 -30.85 3.57
N TYR A 426 -19.61 -30.06 4.27
CA TYR A 426 -20.86 -29.50 3.74
C TYR A 426 -20.78 -27.99 3.52
N GLU A 427 -19.59 -27.45 3.28
CA GLU A 427 -19.34 -26.04 3.01
C GLU A 427 -18.58 -25.86 1.69
N ALA A 428 -19.03 -24.90 0.88
CA ALA A 428 -18.30 -24.38 -0.26
C ALA A 428 -17.90 -22.93 0.01
N ALA A 429 -16.62 -22.60 -0.06
CA ALA A 429 -16.14 -21.22 -0.03
C ALA A 429 -15.88 -20.74 -1.46
N VAL A 430 -16.33 -19.53 -1.79
CA VAL A 430 -16.15 -18.94 -3.13
C VAL A 430 -15.64 -17.51 -3.00
N SER A 431 -14.70 -17.11 -3.85
CA SER A 431 -14.25 -15.72 -3.98
C SER A 431 -13.96 -15.37 -5.45
N TRP A 432 -13.98 -14.09 -5.79
CA TRP A 432 -13.65 -13.64 -7.14
C TRP A 432 -12.93 -12.30 -7.09
N ASN A 433 -11.61 -12.34 -7.24
CA ASN A 433 -10.73 -11.20 -7.08
C ASN A 433 -11.11 -10.05 -8.05
N GLY A 434 -11.66 -8.98 -7.49
CA GLY A 434 -12.07 -7.78 -8.22
C GLY A 434 -13.45 -7.82 -8.88
N ALA A 435 -14.24 -8.89 -8.76
CA ALA A 435 -15.59 -8.88 -9.33
C ALA A 435 -16.56 -8.08 -8.43
N THR A 436 -16.81 -6.81 -8.79
CA THR A 436 -17.67 -5.90 -8.00
C THR A 436 -19.16 -6.12 -8.28
N GLU A 437 -19.51 -6.68 -9.44
CA GLU A 437 -20.89 -6.79 -9.90
C GLU A 437 -21.63 -8.05 -9.40
N VAL A 438 -20.94 -8.96 -8.68
CA VAL A 438 -21.57 -10.17 -8.15
C VAL A 438 -22.45 -9.80 -6.95
N ALA A 439 -23.75 -10.09 -7.07
CA ALA A 439 -24.73 -9.88 -6.01
C ALA A 439 -25.16 -11.19 -5.33
N THR A 440 -25.14 -12.32 -6.05
CA THR A 440 -25.64 -13.61 -5.57
C THR A 440 -24.77 -14.76 -6.09
N TRP A 441 -24.48 -15.71 -5.22
CA TRP A 441 -23.85 -16.98 -5.56
C TRP A 441 -24.89 -18.09 -5.64
N VAL A 442 -24.82 -18.91 -6.69
CA VAL A 442 -25.71 -20.06 -6.90
C VAL A 442 -24.90 -21.34 -6.94
N LEU A 443 -25.14 -22.24 -5.99
CA LEU A 443 -24.54 -23.58 -5.96
C LEU A 443 -25.33 -24.53 -6.86
N GLN A 444 -24.62 -25.21 -7.74
CA GLN A 444 -25.14 -26.22 -8.64
C GLN A 444 -24.43 -27.55 -8.43
N GLY A 445 -25.12 -28.65 -8.71
CA GLY A 445 -24.57 -30.00 -8.68
C GLY A 445 -24.82 -30.78 -9.96
N SER A 446 -23.95 -31.76 -10.25
CA SER A 446 -24.06 -32.71 -11.36
C SER A 446 -23.66 -34.11 -10.92
N ASP A 447 -24.31 -35.13 -11.46
CA ASP A 447 -23.96 -36.54 -11.25
C ASP A 447 -22.88 -37.03 -12.24
N THR A 448 -22.60 -36.27 -13.30
CA THR A 448 -21.59 -36.59 -14.30
C THR A 448 -20.34 -35.73 -14.16
N PRO A 449 -19.14 -36.28 -14.40
CA PRO A 449 -17.92 -35.49 -14.55
C PRO A 449 -18.13 -34.50 -15.70
N ARG A 450 -17.75 -33.24 -15.47
CA ARG A 450 -17.83 -32.16 -16.43
C ARG A 450 -16.42 -31.65 -16.66
N ASP A 451 -15.99 -31.59 -17.92
CA ASP A 451 -14.74 -30.92 -18.29
C ASP A 451 -15.04 -29.44 -18.57
N ASP A 452 -14.19 -28.55 -18.04
CA ASP A 452 -14.33 -27.09 -18.16
C ASP A 452 -14.07 -26.56 -19.59
N ASN A 453 -13.71 -27.43 -20.55
CA ASN A 453 -13.38 -27.07 -21.94
C ASN A 453 -14.58 -26.96 -22.89
N GLU A 454 -15.81 -27.27 -22.47
CA GLU A 454 -17.00 -26.85 -23.21
C GLU A 454 -17.28 -25.38 -22.91
N SER A 455 -16.48 -24.51 -23.53
CA SER A 455 -16.81 -23.10 -23.69
C SER A 455 -18.21 -23.00 -24.31
N ASP A 456 -19.17 -22.60 -23.48
CA ASP A 456 -20.53 -22.24 -23.89
C ASP A 456 -20.43 -20.95 -24.72
N ASN A 457 -20.02 -21.10 -25.98
CA ASN A 457 -19.93 -20.03 -26.97
C ASN A 457 -21.35 -19.64 -27.43
N GLY A 458 -22.11 -19.01 -26.53
CA GLY A 458 -23.06 -17.91 -26.74
C GLY A 458 -23.99 -17.89 -27.96
N SER A 459 -24.33 -19.01 -28.61
CA SER A 459 -25.14 -18.98 -29.83
C SER A 459 -25.85 -20.29 -30.20
N GLY A 460 -26.37 -21.01 -29.22
CA GLY A 460 -27.28 -22.15 -29.44
C GLY A 460 -28.44 -22.12 -28.44
N PRO A 461 -29.65 -22.60 -28.80
CA PRO A 461 -30.70 -22.79 -27.81
C PRO A 461 -30.19 -23.81 -26.80
N VAL A 462 -30.12 -23.41 -25.52
CA VAL A 462 -29.82 -24.27 -24.37
C VAL A 462 -30.70 -25.51 -24.49
N SER A 463 -30.14 -26.59 -25.00
CA SER A 463 -30.81 -27.89 -24.97
C SER A 463 -30.80 -28.31 -23.51
N ASP A 464 -32.00 -28.41 -22.93
CA ASP A 464 -32.30 -28.87 -21.58
C ASP A 464 -31.20 -29.76 -20.99
N ASP A 465 -30.35 -29.16 -20.16
CA ASP A 465 -29.33 -29.85 -19.39
C ASP A 465 -30.03 -30.59 -18.24
N GLU A 466 -30.64 -31.73 -18.53
CA GLU A 466 -31.38 -32.57 -17.57
C GLU A 466 -30.49 -33.10 -16.42
N SER A 467 -29.20 -32.74 -16.36
CA SER A 467 -28.25 -33.27 -15.37
C SER A 467 -27.66 -32.24 -14.39
N ILE A 468 -28.04 -30.96 -14.46
CA ILE A 468 -27.63 -29.95 -13.45
C ILE A 468 -28.76 -29.70 -12.45
N ALA A 469 -28.50 -29.96 -11.18
CA ALA A 469 -29.37 -29.62 -10.07
C ALA A 469 -29.02 -28.24 -9.48
N PHE A 470 -30.01 -27.38 -9.31
CA PHE A 470 -29.90 -26.24 -8.40
C PHE A 470 -29.91 -26.74 -6.95
N LEU A 471 -28.94 -26.32 -6.15
CA LEU A 471 -28.81 -26.76 -4.75
C LEU A 471 -29.14 -25.63 -3.77
N SER A 472 -28.54 -24.46 -3.95
CA SER A 472 -28.77 -23.31 -3.07
C SER A 472 -28.38 -21.99 -3.74
N ALA A 473 -28.86 -20.88 -3.18
CA ALA A 473 -28.42 -19.54 -3.56
C ALA A 473 -28.24 -18.69 -2.30
N VAL A 474 -27.16 -17.91 -2.24
CA VAL A 474 -26.87 -17.01 -1.12
C VAL A 474 -26.40 -15.64 -1.65
N PRO A 475 -26.76 -14.53 -0.98
CA PRO A 475 -26.19 -13.23 -1.34
C PRO A 475 -24.68 -13.23 -1.14
N LYS A 476 -23.94 -12.47 -1.96
CA LYS A 476 -22.51 -12.25 -1.74
C LYS A 476 -22.31 -11.54 -0.39
N SER A 477 -21.33 -12.01 0.37
CA SER A 477 -20.89 -11.39 1.63
C SER A 477 -19.37 -11.28 1.64
N GLY A 478 -18.82 -10.09 1.92
CA GLY A 478 -17.36 -9.89 1.98
C GLY A 478 -16.62 -10.26 0.69
N PHE A 479 -15.32 -10.53 0.79
CA PHE A 479 -14.50 -11.07 -0.28
C PHE A 479 -14.83 -12.53 -0.58
N GLU A 480 -14.76 -13.39 0.45
CA GLU A 480 -15.11 -14.80 0.37
C GLU A 480 -16.51 -15.02 0.94
N THR A 481 -17.32 -15.83 0.26
CA THR A 481 -18.64 -16.23 0.73
C THR A 481 -18.67 -17.73 0.99
N THR A 482 -19.16 -18.13 2.17
CA THR A 482 -19.39 -19.53 2.51
C THR A 482 -20.83 -19.90 2.18
N ILE A 483 -20.99 -20.92 1.36
CA ILE A 483 -22.25 -21.47 0.89
C ILE A 483 -22.47 -22.83 1.53
N PRO A 484 -23.55 -23.03 2.30
CA PRO A 484 -23.87 -24.34 2.83
C PRO A 484 -24.32 -25.28 1.71
N ILE A 485 -23.72 -26.47 1.68
CA ILE A 485 -24.12 -27.56 0.80
C ILE A 485 -25.26 -28.31 1.51
N PRO A 486 -26.47 -28.40 0.91
CA PRO A 486 -27.59 -29.08 1.57
C PRO A 486 -27.26 -30.52 1.94
N ALA A 487 -27.62 -30.96 3.15
CA ALA A 487 -27.29 -32.30 3.64
C ALA A 487 -27.90 -33.47 2.82
N HIS A 488 -28.87 -33.17 1.96
CA HIS A 488 -29.52 -34.12 1.07
C HIS A 488 -28.98 -34.06 -0.38
N THR A 489 -27.90 -33.32 -0.61
CA THR A 489 -27.22 -33.27 -1.91
C THR A 489 -26.72 -34.66 -2.26
N THR A 490 -27.06 -35.13 -3.47
CA THR A 490 -26.65 -36.45 -3.97
C THR A 490 -25.64 -36.36 -5.11
N GLN A 491 -25.39 -35.15 -5.60
CA GLN A 491 -24.53 -34.88 -6.75
C GLN A 491 -23.07 -35.06 -6.39
N ASP A 492 -22.32 -35.73 -7.26
CA ASP A 492 -20.89 -36.00 -7.06
C ASP A 492 -19.99 -34.82 -7.45
N TYR A 493 -20.50 -33.86 -8.23
CA TYR A 493 -19.75 -32.70 -8.69
C TYR A 493 -20.50 -31.42 -8.36
N LEU A 494 -19.78 -30.40 -7.89
CA LEU A 494 -20.32 -29.10 -7.51
C LEU A 494 -19.61 -27.96 -8.26
N ARG A 495 -20.34 -26.89 -8.54
CA ARG A 495 -19.80 -25.60 -8.97
C ARG A 495 -20.64 -24.45 -8.42
N VAL A 496 -20.09 -23.25 -8.46
CA VAL A 496 -20.79 -22.02 -8.06
C VAL A 496 -20.86 -21.03 -9.24
N LEU A 497 -22.02 -20.44 -9.46
CA LEU A 497 -22.24 -19.35 -10.41
C LEU A 497 -22.28 -18.00 -9.67
N GLY A 498 -21.59 -17.00 -10.21
CA GLY A 498 -21.72 -15.60 -9.78
C GLY A 498 -22.76 -14.88 -10.62
N LEU A 499 -23.80 -14.34 -9.99
CA LEU A 499 -24.88 -13.60 -10.65
C LEU A 499 -24.87 -12.14 -10.23
N ASN A 500 -25.19 -11.25 -11.16
CA ASN A 500 -25.41 -9.83 -10.86
C ASN A 500 -26.78 -9.57 -10.23
N ALA A 501 -27.04 -8.31 -9.85
CA ALA A 501 -28.29 -7.89 -9.21
C ALA A 501 -29.56 -8.12 -10.07
N THR A 502 -29.42 -8.31 -11.39
CA THR A 502 -30.53 -8.63 -12.31
C THR A 502 -30.73 -10.12 -12.54
N GLY A 503 -29.86 -10.96 -11.98
CA GLY A 503 -29.88 -12.42 -12.16
C GLY A 503 -29.11 -12.92 -13.38
N HIS A 504 -28.34 -12.06 -14.06
CA HIS A 504 -27.47 -12.49 -15.16
C HIS A 504 -26.22 -13.16 -14.59
N ILE A 505 -25.86 -14.32 -15.15
CA ILE A 505 -24.63 -15.04 -14.81
C ILE A 505 -23.43 -14.25 -15.36
N LEU A 506 -22.50 -13.92 -14.49
CA LEU A 506 -21.25 -13.25 -14.82
C LEU A 506 -20.11 -14.23 -15.07
N GLY A 507 -20.09 -15.34 -14.34
CA GLY A 507 -19.04 -16.36 -14.40
C GLY A 507 -19.35 -17.56 -13.52
N ALA A 508 -18.53 -18.59 -13.63
CA ALA A 508 -18.70 -19.85 -12.93
C ALA A 508 -17.36 -20.41 -12.46
N THR A 509 -17.36 -21.09 -11.31
CA THR A 509 -16.19 -21.84 -10.86
C THR A 509 -16.01 -23.09 -11.71
N ALA A 510 -14.82 -23.68 -11.68
CA ALA A 510 -14.60 -25.04 -12.18
C ALA A 510 -15.53 -26.05 -11.48
N TRP A 511 -15.81 -27.17 -12.16
CA TRP A 511 -16.50 -28.30 -11.55
C TRP A 511 -15.55 -29.10 -10.65
N LEU A 512 -15.90 -29.24 -9.38
CA LEU A 512 -15.13 -30.03 -8.42
C LEU A 512 -15.89 -31.25 -7.97
N ARG A 513 -15.21 -32.40 -7.91
CA ARG A 513 -15.77 -33.60 -7.29
C ARG A 513 -15.93 -33.38 -5.79
N TRP A 514 -17.14 -33.53 -5.27
CA TRP A 514 -17.44 -33.36 -3.86
C TRP A 514 -17.46 -34.71 -3.14
N ASP A 515 -16.68 -34.82 -2.07
CA ASP A 515 -16.72 -35.95 -1.14
C ASP A 515 -16.90 -35.40 0.29
N PRO A 516 -18.12 -35.50 0.88
CA PRO A 516 -18.37 -35.00 2.23
C PRO A 516 -17.62 -35.77 3.32
N ALA A 517 -17.06 -36.95 3.02
CA ALA A 517 -16.26 -37.73 3.94
C ALA A 517 -14.75 -37.42 3.83
N SER A 518 -14.33 -36.61 2.86
CA SER A 518 -12.95 -36.18 2.72
C SER A 518 -12.51 -35.34 3.93
N GLU A 519 -11.34 -35.66 4.47
CA GLU A 519 -10.68 -34.81 5.47
C GLU A 519 -9.82 -33.71 4.81
N GLU A 520 -9.68 -33.74 3.49
CA GLU A 520 -8.90 -32.77 2.70
C GLU A 520 -9.82 -31.70 2.08
N VAL A 521 -9.32 -30.46 2.04
CA VAL A 521 -9.95 -29.33 1.33
C VAL A 521 -9.62 -29.46 -0.15
N LEU A 522 -10.64 -29.44 -1.01
CA LEU A 522 -10.48 -29.46 -2.46
C LEU A 522 -10.54 -28.03 -2.98
N ILE A 523 -9.51 -27.61 -3.74
CA ILE A 523 -9.39 -26.25 -4.30
C ILE A 523 -9.49 -26.34 -5.82
N GLY A 524 -10.35 -25.50 -6.41
CA GLY A 524 -10.49 -25.30 -7.84
C GLY A 524 -10.11 -23.86 -8.16
N PRO A 525 -8.91 -23.61 -8.71
CA PRO A 525 -8.55 -22.26 -9.12
C PRO A 525 -9.46 -21.81 -10.27
N GLY A 526 -9.83 -20.54 -10.28
CA GLY A 526 -10.32 -19.89 -11.49
C GLY A 526 -9.21 -19.85 -12.54
N ASP A 527 -9.58 -19.82 -13.83
CA ASP A 527 -8.60 -19.66 -14.92
C ASP A 527 -7.67 -18.48 -14.62
N SER A 528 -6.38 -18.78 -14.44
CA SER A 528 -5.35 -17.82 -14.10
C SER A 528 -4.77 -17.19 -15.37
N ASP A 529 -4.92 -15.88 -15.52
CA ASP A 529 -4.23 -15.09 -16.57
C ASP A 529 -2.79 -14.71 -16.18
N ASP A 530 -2.25 -15.19 -15.05
CA ASP A 530 -0.88 -14.88 -14.64
C ASP A 530 0.08 -16.05 -14.93
N ASP A 531 1.19 -15.71 -15.60
CA ASP A 531 2.44 -16.47 -15.83
C ASP A 531 3.18 -16.85 -14.52
N ALA A 532 2.46 -17.04 -13.42
CA ALA A 532 2.98 -17.56 -12.18
C ALA A 532 2.95 -19.09 -12.25
N SER A 533 4.08 -19.68 -12.63
CA SER A 533 4.29 -21.13 -12.53
C SER A 533 3.80 -21.63 -11.15
N PRO A 534 2.93 -22.64 -11.10
CA PRO A 534 2.37 -23.11 -9.85
C PRO A 534 3.52 -23.55 -8.97
N ILE A 535 3.60 -22.99 -7.76
CA ILE A 535 4.54 -23.47 -6.74
C ILE A 535 4.14 -24.92 -6.48
N ASP A 536 4.92 -25.84 -7.05
CA ASP A 536 4.74 -27.27 -6.83
C ASP A 536 4.99 -27.52 -5.34
N VAL A 537 3.89 -27.64 -4.59
CA VAL A 537 3.88 -27.88 -3.14
C VAL A 537 4.68 -29.15 -2.81
N ARG A 538 4.84 -30.07 -3.77
CA ARG A 538 5.71 -31.25 -3.63
C ARG A 538 7.19 -30.87 -3.64
N ALA A 539 7.61 -29.92 -4.46
CA ALA A 539 9.00 -29.46 -4.52
C ALA A 539 9.43 -28.78 -3.20
N LEU A 540 8.53 -28.00 -2.58
CA LEU A 540 8.78 -27.37 -1.27
C LEU A 540 8.94 -28.41 -0.15
N LEU A 541 8.11 -29.46 -0.17
CA LEU A 541 8.19 -30.59 0.77
C LEU A 541 9.48 -31.41 0.59
N PHE A 542 9.91 -31.66 -0.66
CA PHE A 542 11.18 -32.34 -0.93
C PHE A 542 12.40 -31.51 -0.51
N PHE A 543 12.36 -30.19 -0.71
CA PHE A 543 13.44 -29.30 -0.29
C PHE A 543 13.55 -29.22 1.23
N ALA A 544 12.43 -29.11 1.95
CA ALA A 544 12.40 -29.09 3.41
C ALA A 544 12.95 -30.41 4.00
N VAL A 545 12.51 -31.56 3.50
CA VAL A 545 12.99 -32.88 3.97
C VAL A 545 14.47 -33.08 3.66
N GLY A 546 14.95 -32.65 2.49
CA GLY A 546 16.36 -32.70 2.11
C GLY A 546 17.24 -31.79 2.97
N PHE A 547 16.80 -30.55 3.21
CA PHE A 547 17.52 -29.56 4.01
C PHE A 547 17.63 -29.97 5.48
N PHE A 548 16.53 -30.42 6.11
CA PHE A 548 16.59 -30.91 7.49
C PHE A 548 17.48 -32.16 7.63
N SER A 549 17.47 -33.05 6.64
CA SER A 549 18.35 -34.23 6.63
C SER A 549 19.83 -33.83 6.53
N ALA A 550 20.16 -32.84 5.70
CA ALA A 550 21.53 -32.34 5.54
C ALA A 550 22.04 -31.63 6.81
N VAL A 551 21.19 -30.82 7.47
CA VAL A 551 21.53 -30.13 8.72
C VAL A 551 21.79 -31.14 9.85
N VAL A 552 20.94 -32.16 9.99
CA VAL A 552 21.14 -33.23 10.99
C VAL A 552 22.44 -34.00 10.74
N LEU A 553 22.76 -34.32 9.47
CA LEU A 553 24.00 -35.00 9.12
C LEU A 553 25.24 -34.12 9.38
N ALA A 554 25.16 -32.82 9.10
CA ALA A 554 26.24 -31.86 9.37
C ALA A 554 26.50 -31.71 10.88
N VAL A 555 25.45 -31.62 11.70
CA VAL A 555 25.55 -31.56 13.16
C VAL A 555 26.14 -32.86 13.72
N CYS A 556 25.68 -34.02 13.24
CA CYS A 556 26.25 -35.32 13.60
C CYS A 556 27.73 -35.43 13.23
N ALA A 557 28.12 -35.01 12.02
CA ALA A 557 29.50 -35.00 11.57
C ALA A 557 30.37 -34.06 12.42
N TRP A 558 29.85 -32.90 12.81
CA TRP A 558 30.54 -31.95 13.69
C TRP A 558 30.80 -32.54 15.08
N PHE A 559 29.80 -33.19 15.70
CA PHE A 559 29.97 -33.86 16.99
C PHE A 559 30.97 -35.01 16.94
N VAL A 560 30.96 -35.81 15.85
CA VAL A 560 31.94 -36.88 15.64
C VAL A 560 33.35 -36.30 15.49
N ARG A 561 33.53 -35.25 14.67
CA ARG A 561 34.82 -34.58 14.47
C ARG A 561 35.37 -34.00 15.78
N ARG A 562 34.51 -33.37 16.58
CA ARG A 562 34.88 -32.80 17.90
C ARG A 562 35.29 -33.89 18.89
N ARG A 563 34.66 -35.07 18.85
CA ARG A 563 34.99 -36.22 19.70
C ARG A 563 36.30 -36.90 19.31
N PHE A 564 36.68 -36.89 18.03
CA PHE A 564 37.99 -37.37 17.58
C PHE A 564 39.12 -36.36 17.82
N ALA A 565 38.86 -35.06 17.65
CA ALA A 565 39.83 -34.00 17.96
C ALA A 565 40.23 -33.99 19.46
N ALA A 566 39.26 -34.19 20.36
CA ALA A 566 39.51 -34.32 21.80
C ALA A 566 40.33 -35.56 22.18
N ARG A 567 40.30 -36.63 21.35
CA ARG A 567 41.12 -37.84 21.55
C ARG A 567 42.53 -37.73 20.95
N ALA A 568 42.73 -36.88 19.95
CA ALA A 568 44.04 -36.63 19.35
C ALA A 568 44.89 -35.65 20.17
N ALA A 569 44.28 -34.62 20.77
CA ALA A 569 44.97 -33.61 21.59
C ALA A 569 45.54 -34.17 22.91
N GLY A 570 45.04 -35.30 23.42
CA GLY A 570 45.54 -35.95 24.63
C GLY A 570 46.78 -36.84 24.44
N ARG A 571 47.28 -37.02 23.20
CA ARG A 571 48.41 -37.93 22.89
C ARG A 571 49.65 -37.27 22.28
N ALA A 572 49.63 -35.97 22.01
CA ALA A 572 50.72 -35.26 21.32
C ALA A 572 51.43 -34.19 22.18
N ALA A 573 51.27 -34.25 23.51
CA ALA A 573 51.97 -33.41 24.47
C ALA A 573 53.13 -34.18 25.13
N ASP A 574 54.02 -34.79 24.33
CA ASP A 574 55.27 -35.38 24.82
C ASP A 574 56.23 -35.72 23.66
N GLN A 575 56.85 -34.71 23.03
CA GLN A 575 58.17 -34.84 22.39
C GLN A 575 58.70 -33.50 21.82
N GLU A 576 59.69 -32.97 22.54
CA GLU A 576 60.95 -32.37 22.05
C GLU A 576 60.97 -31.20 21.04
N ARG A 577 61.28 -30.03 21.59
CA ARG A 577 62.41 -29.12 21.26
C ARG A 577 63.23 -29.43 19.98
N ARG A 578 63.36 -28.46 19.06
CA ARG A 578 64.60 -27.71 18.76
C ARG A 578 64.36 -26.61 17.69
N GLY A 579 65.11 -25.52 17.80
CA GLY A 579 64.85 -24.21 17.20
C GLY A 579 65.01 -24.09 15.68
N TRP A 580 64.32 -23.10 15.11
CA TRP A 580 64.86 -21.93 14.38
C TRP A 580 63.69 -20.94 14.11
N LYS A 581 63.98 -19.63 14.13
CA LYS A 581 63.14 -18.46 13.75
C LYS A 581 64.11 -17.42 13.14
N PRO A 582 63.69 -16.37 12.42
CA PRO A 582 62.41 -16.11 11.74
C PRO A 582 62.62 -15.58 10.29
N ILE A 583 61.53 -15.39 9.53
CA ILE A 583 61.26 -14.18 8.75
C ILE A 583 59.73 -14.05 8.67
N ASP A 584 59.28 -12.81 8.88
CA ASP A 584 57.96 -12.40 9.34
C ASP A 584 56.82 -12.48 8.31
N ASP A 585 55.64 -12.76 8.88
CA ASP A 585 54.28 -12.27 8.58
C ASP A 585 53.74 -12.34 7.13
N PHE A 586 52.84 -13.27 6.77
CA PHE A 586 51.42 -13.41 7.18
C PHE A 586 50.68 -12.05 7.14
N ASN A 587 49.60 -11.85 6.39
CA ASN A 587 48.43 -12.72 6.34
C ASN A 587 47.58 -12.42 5.10
N GLY A 588 47.17 -13.47 4.39
CA GLY A 588 45.93 -13.47 3.61
C GLY A 588 44.94 -14.36 4.34
N ASP A 589 43.66 -14.05 4.26
CA ASP A 589 42.60 -15.03 4.48
C ASP A 589 41.43 -14.74 3.55
N GLU A 590 41.10 -15.75 2.74
CA GLU A 590 39.80 -15.93 2.11
C GLU A 590 38.80 -16.48 3.14
N ARG A 591 37.53 -16.04 3.07
CA ARG A 591 36.33 -16.91 3.06
C ARG A 591 35.03 -16.10 2.94
N ASP A 592 34.32 -16.36 1.85
CA ASP A 592 32.89 -16.67 1.67
C ASP A 592 31.77 -15.95 2.47
N LEU A 593 30.86 -15.36 1.68
CA LEU A 593 29.40 -15.54 1.64
C LEU A 593 28.62 -15.56 2.97
N SER A 594 27.93 -14.45 3.29
CA SER A 594 26.46 -14.38 3.47
C SER A 594 26.03 -12.94 3.83
N ASP A 595 24.75 -12.67 3.61
CA ASP A 595 23.97 -11.56 4.18
C ASP A 595 24.08 -10.20 3.47
N GLY A 596 23.32 -10.09 2.37
CA GLY A 596 22.83 -8.81 1.89
C GLY A 596 21.76 -8.27 2.84
N GLU A 597 22.16 -7.40 3.77
CA GLU A 597 21.26 -6.53 4.52
C GLU A 597 20.64 -5.53 3.54
N VAL A 598 19.37 -5.73 3.22
CA VAL A 598 18.51 -4.71 2.59
C VAL A 598 18.04 -3.81 3.73
N GLU A 599 18.82 -2.76 4.01
CA GLU A 599 18.44 -1.69 4.94
C GLU A 599 17.33 -0.82 4.34
N GLY A 600 16.32 -0.53 5.16
CA GLY A 600 15.12 0.20 4.82
C GLY A 600 15.36 1.65 4.39
N VAL A 601 14.60 2.04 3.38
CA VAL A 601 14.72 3.18 2.48
C VAL A 601 14.58 4.58 3.11
N GLU A 602 14.21 4.73 4.37
CA GLU A 602 14.02 6.06 4.99
C GLU A 602 14.94 6.36 6.19
N PHE A 603 15.85 5.45 6.57
CA PHE A 603 16.89 5.74 7.58
C PHE A 603 18.01 6.66 7.05
N SER A 604 18.16 6.82 5.74
CA SER A 604 19.19 7.69 5.15
C SER A 604 18.88 9.19 5.26
N LEU A 605 17.64 9.56 5.63
CA LEU A 605 17.26 10.93 6.00
C LEU A 605 17.64 11.28 7.46
N LEU A 606 18.10 10.30 8.24
CA LEU A 606 18.46 10.44 9.64
C LEU A 606 19.99 10.45 9.77
N GLY A 607 20.53 11.64 10.01
CA GLY A 607 21.98 11.84 10.18
C GLY A 607 22.56 10.92 11.24
N ASN A 608 23.41 9.98 10.81
CA ASN A 608 24.03 9.00 11.70
C ASN A 608 25.22 9.65 12.44
N GLN A 609 25.07 10.01 13.72
CA GLN A 609 26.19 10.16 14.66
C GLN A 609 26.05 9.14 15.80
N ARG A 610 26.74 8.01 15.66
CA ARG A 610 26.99 7.06 16.75
C ARG A 610 27.87 7.73 17.83
N LEU A 611 27.29 8.02 18.99
CA LEU A 611 28.05 8.19 20.23
C LEU A 611 28.14 6.82 20.94
N THR A 612 29.35 6.29 20.99
CA THR A 612 29.69 5.06 21.73
C THR A 612 29.57 5.29 23.24
N SER A 613 28.60 4.65 23.89
CA SER A 613 28.55 4.54 25.35
C SER A 613 29.49 3.42 25.82
N HIS A 614 30.58 3.76 26.50
CA HIS A 614 31.36 2.81 27.29
C HIS A 614 30.68 2.57 28.63
N SER A 615 30.21 1.34 28.86
CA SER A 615 29.85 0.86 30.20
C SER A 615 31.10 0.32 30.90
N ALA A 616 31.60 1.05 31.90
CA ALA A 616 32.52 0.52 32.89
C ALA A 616 31.76 0.32 34.20
N SER A 617 31.70 -0.93 34.68
CA SER A 617 31.17 -1.25 36.00
C SER A 617 32.28 -1.25 37.05
N ARG A 618 31.91 -0.76 38.23
CA ARG A 618 32.37 -1.09 39.60
C ARG A 618 33.42 -0.22 40.29
N ARG A 619 33.01 0.14 41.53
CA ARG A 619 33.77 0.43 42.77
C ARG A 619 34.33 1.85 42.86
N ASP A 620 34.21 2.61 43.95
CA ASP A 620 33.86 2.36 45.35
C ASP A 620 33.15 3.61 45.95
N LEU A 621 32.46 3.39 47.07
CA LEU A 621 32.05 4.41 48.04
C LEU A 621 33.32 4.93 48.74
N ASP A 622 33.43 6.25 48.94
CA ASP A 622 33.68 6.89 50.24
C ASP A 622 33.97 8.41 50.09
N ASP A 623 33.35 9.15 51.01
CA ASP A 623 33.71 10.42 51.68
C ASP A 623 33.77 11.78 50.93
N ASP A 624 32.84 12.64 51.40
CA ASP A 624 33.02 14.01 51.96
C ASP A 624 33.94 15.03 51.25
N ASP A 625 33.32 16.07 50.66
CA ASP A 625 33.25 17.46 51.20
C ASP A 625 32.44 18.39 50.27
#